data_AF-A0ABD4KG06-F1
#
_entry.id   AF-A0ABD4KG06-F1
#
_cell.length_a   1.000
_cell.length_b   1.000
_cell.length_c   1.000
_cell.angle_alpha   90.00
_cell.angle_beta   90.00
_cell.angle_gamma   90.00
#
_symmetry.space_group_name_H-M   'P 1'
#
loop_
_entity.id
_entity.type
_entity.pdbx_description
1 polymer ?
#
loop_
_entity_poly.entity_id
_entity_poly.type
_entity_poly.pdbx_seq_one_letter_code
_entity_poly.pdbx_strand_id
1 'polypeptide(L)' 'LGPSILTMPYIFEKLFEYSKKQMSDYVTIKRLPHQWRSFFPDGTTIDLYEGIKETGQHNAILSKQDIEELQNYLNYTR' A
#
# COMPACT_ATOMS: atom_id res chain seq x y z
N LEU A 1 -14.71 5.59 15.99
CA LEU A 1 -13.49 5.45 15.17
C LEU A 1 -13.90 4.75 13.88
N GLY A 2 -13.65 5.36 12.72
CA GLY A 2 -14.00 4.82 11.40
C GLY A 2 -12.78 4.21 10.69
N PRO A 3 -12.96 3.69 9.46
CA PRO A 3 -11.85 3.23 8.64
C PRO A 3 -10.88 4.38 8.35
N SER A 4 -9.59 4.15 8.59
CA SER A 4 -8.53 5.14 8.38
C SER A 4 -7.71 4.90 7.11
N ILE A 5 -7.93 3.77 6.43
CA ILE A 5 -7.25 3.40 5.19
C ILE A 5 -8.19 3.65 4.02
N LEU A 6 -7.75 4.48 3.07
CA LEU A 6 -8.45 4.73 1.82
C LEU A 6 -7.71 4.02 0.68
N THR A 7 -8.33 2.98 0.13
CA THR A 7 -7.88 2.33 -1.11
C THR A 7 -8.79 2.74 -2.27
N MET A 8 -8.26 2.67 -3.50
CA MET A 8 -9.02 2.89 -4.74
C MET A 8 -9.80 4.24 -4.77
N PRO A 9 -9.11 5.39 -4.66
CA PRO A 9 -9.76 6.71 -4.56
C PRO A 9 -10.67 7.02 -5.75
N TYR A 10 -10.38 6.45 -6.92
CA TYR A 10 -11.18 6.62 -8.14
C TYR A 10 -12.65 6.16 -8.00
N ILE A 11 -12.97 5.26 -7.06
CA ILE A 11 -14.36 4.87 -6.80
C ILE A 11 -15.14 6.07 -6.25
N PHE A 12 -14.52 6.85 -5.37
CA PHE A 12 -15.13 8.04 -4.78
C PHE A 12 -15.17 9.20 -5.78
N GLU A 13 -14.13 9.34 -6.62
CA GLU A 13 -14.12 10.33 -7.71
C GLU A 13 -15.34 10.20 -8.62
N LYS A 14 -15.69 8.97 -9.02
CA LYS A 14 -16.90 8.68 -9.82
C LYS A 14 -18.20 9.16 -9.17
N LEU A 15 -18.30 9.13 -7.83
CA LEU A 15 -19.49 9.62 -7.13
C LEU A 15 -19.60 11.15 -7.22
N PHE A 16 -18.48 11.87 -7.14
CA PHE A 16 -18.44 13.33 -7.30
C PHE A 16 -18.78 13.74 -8.74
N GLU A 17 -18.30 12.98 -9.72
CA GLU A 17 -18.57 13.20 -11.14
C GLU A 17 -20.08 13.18 -11.44
N TYR A 18 -20.86 12.29 -10.81
CA TYR A 18 -22.33 12.27 -10.97
C TYR A 18 -23.01 13.58 -10.54
N SER A 19 -22.39 14.31 -9.62
CA SER A 19 -22.84 15.63 -9.19
C SER A 19 -22.16 16.79 -9.93
N LYS A 20 -21.39 16.50 -10.99
CA LYS A 20 -20.58 17.48 -11.75
C LYS A 20 -19.58 18.24 -10.87
N LYS A 21 -19.01 17.55 -9.87
CA LYS A 21 -18.02 18.10 -8.94
C LYS A 21 -16.68 17.38 -9.10
N GLN A 22 -15.59 18.06 -8.76
CA GLN A 22 -14.28 17.43 -8.62
C GLN A 22 -14.02 17.14 -7.15
N MET A 23 -13.64 15.90 -6.83
CA MET A 23 -13.40 15.49 -5.43
C MET A 23 -12.26 16.28 -4.78
N SER A 24 -11.22 16.63 -5.55
CA SER A 24 -10.07 17.41 -5.09
C SER A 24 -10.42 18.79 -4.55
N ASP A 25 -11.55 19.36 -4.96
CA ASP A 25 -12.03 20.66 -4.47
C ASP A 25 -12.53 20.58 -3.02
N TYR A 26 -12.79 19.36 -2.53
CA TYR A 26 -13.37 19.09 -1.20
C TYR A 26 -12.46 18.25 -0.30
N VAL A 27 -11.67 17.33 -0.88
CA VAL A 27 -10.86 16.38 -0.14
C VAL A 27 -9.47 16.29 -0.75
N THR A 28 -8.44 16.57 0.06
CA THR A 28 -7.05 16.32 -0.32
C THR A 28 -6.64 14.91 0.09
N ILE A 29 -6.21 14.09 -0.87
CA ILE A 29 -5.70 12.75 -0.63
C ILE A 29 -4.19 12.75 -0.80
N LYS A 30 -3.48 12.17 0.16
CA LYS A 30 -2.03 11.97 0.09
C LYS A 30 -1.72 10.48 -0.06
N ARG A 31 -0.99 10.13 -1.12
CA ARG A 31 -0.47 8.77 -1.30
C ARG A 31 0.67 8.52 -0.31
N LEU A 32 0.65 7.35 0.33
CA LEU A 32 1.68 6.88 1.26
C LEU A 32 2.47 5.75 0.59
N PRO A 33 3.75 5.96 0.21
CA PRO A 33 4.57 4.90 -0.39
C PRO A 33 4.86 3.75 0.58
N HIS A 34 5.12 4.09 1.85
CA HIS A 34 5.20 3.14 2.95
C HIS A 34 3.77 2.85 3.43
N GLN A 35 3.25 1.69 3.05
CA GLN A 35 1.85 1.32 3.26
C GLN A 35 1.61 0.79 4.67
N TRP A 36 2.53 -0.02 5.19
CA TRP A 36 2.36 -0.69 6.46
C TRP A 36 3.71 -0.98 7.14
N ARG A 37 3.80 -0.77 8.46
CA ARG A 37 4.93 -1.22 9.29
C ARG A 37 4.44 -2.23 10.30
N SER A 38 4.94 -3.46 10.19
CA SER A 38 4.66 -4.54 11.15
C SER A 38 5.79 -4.61 12.18
N PHE A 39 5.43 -4.65 13.46
CA PHE A 39 6.36 -4.86 14.57
C PHE A 39 6.13 -6.24 15.18
N PHE A 40 7.20 -6.98 15.41
CA PHE A 40 7.17 -8.31 15.98
C PHE A 40 7.79 -8.33 17.40
N PRO A 41 7.40 -9.27 18.28
CA PRO A 41 7.87 -9.30 19.67
C PRO A 41 9.39 -9.50 19.85
N ASP A 42 10.06 -10.07 18.85
CA ASP A 42 11.51 -10.26 18.80
C ASP A 42 12.28 -8.97 18.40
N GLY A 43 11.55 -7.87 18.16
CA GLY A 43 12.10 -6.60 17.69
C GLY A 43 12.21 -6.51 16.16
N THR A 44 11.85 -7.56 15.43
CA THR A 44 11.81 -7.53 13.97
C THR A 44 10.78 -6.50 13.50
N THR A 45 11.14 -5.73 12.48
CA THR A 45 10.25 -4.77 11.82
C THR A 45 10.21 -5.06 10.33
N ILE A 46 9.00 -5.09 9.76
CA ILE A 46 8.79 -5.27 8.33
C ILE A 46 8.03 -4.07 7.77
N ASP A 47 8.65 -3.36 6.82
CA ASP A 47 8.07 -2.23 6.12
C ASP A 47 7.55 -2.66 4.74
N LEU A 48 6.23 -2.62 4.55
CA LEU A 48 5.59 -2.93 3.29
C LEU A 48 5.47 -1.68 2.42
N TYR A 49 5.92 -1.81 1.18
CA TYR A 49 5.77 -0.82 0.13
C TYR A 49 4.91 -1.38 -1.00
N GLU A 50 4.43 -0.51 -1.88
CA GLU A 50 3.67 -0.91 -3.07
C GLU A 50 4.45 -1.87 -3.98
N GLY A 51 5.77 -1.66 -4.09
CA GLY A 51 6.64 -2.45 -4.94
C GLY A 51 7.46 -3.47 -4.17
N ILE A 52 7.69 -4.62 -4.80
CA ILE A 52 8.56 -5.69 -4.29
C ILE A 52 9.99 -5.19 -4.13
N LYS A 53 10.45 -4.35 -5.06
CA LYS A 53 11.81 -3.79 -5.04
C LYS A 53 12.02 -2.90 -3.80
N GLU A 54 11.12 -1.97 -3.56
CA GLU A 54 11.15 -1.07 -2.41
C GLU A 54 11.02 -1.85 -1.11
N THR A 55 10.13 -2.85 -1.07
CA THR A 55 10.00 -3.76 0.08
C THR A 55 11.33 -4.49 0.34
N GLY A 56 11.99 -5.06 -0.67
CA GLY A 56 13.29 -5.70 -0.47
C GLY A 56 14.40 -4.73 -0.05
N GLN A 57 14.42 -3.50 -0.59
CA GLN A 57 15.44 -2.50 -0.24
C GLN A 57 15.35 -1.98 1.19
N HIS A 58 14.14 -1.87 1.74
CA HIS A 58 13.92 -1.32 3.09
C HIS A 58 13.91 -2.38 4.19
N ASN A 59 13.97 -3.67 3.84
CA ASN A 59 13.96 -4.76 4.80
C ASN A 59 15.21 -5.63 4.65
N ALA A 60 16.29 -5.25 5.32
CA ALA A 60 17.56 -6.00 5.32
C ALA A 60 17.43 -7.44 5.89
N ILE A 61 16.33 -7.72 6.60
CA ILE A 61 16.02 -9.04 7.13
C ILE A 61 15.54 -10.02 6.05
N LEU A 62 15.05 -9.51 4.92
CA LEU A 62 14.52 -10.36 3.85
C LEU A 62 15.66 -10.92 3.03
N SER A 63 15.70 -12.24 2.91
CA SER A 63 16.62 -12.95 2.05
C SER A 63 16.22 -12.79 0.58
N LYS A 64 17.13 -13.17 -0.33
CA LYS A 64 16.80 -13.24 -1.77
C LYS A 64 15.65 -14.21 -2.05
N GLN A 65 15.59 -15.32 -1.31
CA GLN A 65 14.54 -16.31 -1.44
C GLN A 65 13.17 -15.71 -1.06
N ASP A 66 13.09 -14.94 0.02
CA ASP A 66 11.83 -14.31 0.45
C ASP A 66 11.28 -13.36 -0.63
N ILE A 67 12.18 -12.61 -1.30
CA ILE A 67 11.80 -11.71 -2.39
C ILE A 67 11.33 -12.48 -3.63
N GLU A 68 11.97 -13.60 -3.95
CA GLU A 68 11.55 -14.48 -5.05
C GLU A 68 10.18 -15.12 -4.74
N GLU A 69 9.96 -15.57 -3.51
CA GLU A 69 8.68 -16.14 -3.08
C GLU A 69 7.55 -15.10 -3.13
N LEU A 70 7.80 -13.87 -2.67
CA LEU A 70 6.84 -12.76 -2.79
C LEU A 70 6.51 -12.45 -4.26
N GLN A 71 7.51 -12.44 -5.13
CA GLN A 71 7.32 -12.24 -6.57
C GLN A 71 6.48 -13.36 -7.18
N ASN A 72 6.75 -14.62 -6.80
CA ASN A 72 6.00 -15.78 -7.27
C ASN A 72 4.54 -15.74 -6.81
N TYR A 73 4.31 -15.37 -5.54
CA TYR A 73 2.96 -15.19 -5.00
C TYR A 73 2.18 -14.14 -5.79
N LEU A 74 2.77 -12.96 -6.01
CA LEU A 74 2.12 -11.88 -6.74
C LEU A 74 1.83 -12.23 -8.21
N ASN A 75 2.70 -13.04 -8.84
CA ASN A 75 2.47 -13.57 -10.18
C ASN A 75 1.32 -14.59 -10.21
N TYR A 76 1.17 -15.41 -9.17
CA TYR A 76 0.09 -16.39 -9.05
C TYR A 76 -1.28 -15.73 -8.83
N THR A 77 -1.33 -14.62 -8.08
CA THR A 77 -2.59 -13.93 -7.74
C THR A 77 -3.06 -12.92 -8.78
N ARG A 78 -2.31 -12.72 -9.86
CA ARG A 78 -2.69 -11.85 -10.98
C ARG A 78 -3.67 -12.55 -11.92
#